data_AF-A0A8K0VW70-F1
#
_entry.id   AF-A0A8K0VW70-F1
#
_cell.length_a   1.000
_cell.length_b   1.000
_cell.length_c   1.000
_cell.angle_alpha   90.00
_cell.angle_beta   90.00
_cell.angle_gamma   90.00
#
_symmetry.space_group_name_H-M   'P 1'
#
loop_
_entity.id
_entity.type
_entity.pdbx_description
1 polymer ?
#
loop_
_entity_poly.entity_id
_entity_poly.type
_entity_poly.pdbx_seq_one_letter_code
_entity_poly.pdbx_strand_id
1 'polypeptide(L)'
;PTQEQFLARIRYNRGRRKVQPIVPTEQEVTNILTRLYDPALSGPRFFYYQDAQGMPIDRVSTRVGSGKFFPALIESNTFEKSDWSEVPKPGSFIGQVWPPKRLDDVIGSPASTEQCVCQDGSRTCDCDPAVLSANLRELWIHNMTLRWVDQRGFGLFARMSRDCILGEYTGKIGPRRDDTPDDETEYHVGIAIGNVASDEVTAWIDATCTGSVTRHINHSCNPKCGLFEGRCGMQCRVIYVWSISDIAQGEELTIEYGTDWFKDVDVCLC
;
A
#
# COMPACT_ATOMS: atom_id res chain seq x y z
N PRO A 1 -10.97 -17.88 12.76
CA PRO A 1 -10.37 -18.67 11.65
C PRO A 1 -9.30 -17.82 10.97
N THR A 2 -8.31 -18.42 10.32
CA THR A 2 -7.39 -17.69 9.43
C THR A 2 -8.08 -17.34 8.11
N GLN A 3 -7.50 -16.42 7.33
CA GLN A 3 -7.98 -16.10 5.97
C GLN A 3 -8.02 -17.35 5.07
N GLU A 4 -6.99 -18.21 5.18
CA GLU A 4 -6.90 -19.45 4.43
C GLU A 4 -8.04 -20.42 4.76
N GLN A 5 -8.33 -20.60 6.06
CA GLN A 5 -9.45 -21.43 6.50
C GLN A 5 -10.79 -20.86 6.03
N PHE A 6 -10.96 -19.53 6.06
CA PHE A 6 -12.15 -18.86 5.56
C PHE A 6 -12.32 -19.11 4.05
N LEU A 7 -11.27 -18.90 3.25
CA LEU A 7 -11.31 -19.09 1.80
C LEU A 7 -11.57 -20.56 1.42
N ALA A 8 -10.94 -21.51 2.11
CA ALA A 8 -11.19 -22.94 1.92
C ALA A 8 -12.66 -23.31 2.13
N ARG A 9 -13.30 -22.73 3.16
CA ARG A 9 -14.75 -22.93 3.42
C ARG A 9 -15.62 -22.36 2.30
N ILE A 10 -15.28 -21.18 1.76
CA ILE A 10 -16.00 -20.59 0.63
C ILE A 10 -15.90 -21.50 -0.60
N ARG A 11 -14.70 -21.95 -0.95
CA ARG A 11 -14.48 -22.86 -2.09
C ARG A 11 -15.26 -24.17 -1.93
N TYR A 12 -15.20 -24.79 -0.74
CA TYR A 12 -15.93 -26.02 -0.44
C TYR A 12 -17.45 -25.86 -0.60
N ASN A 13 -18.03 -24.78 -0.05
CA ASN A 13 -19.47 -24.52 -0.14
C ASN A 13 -19.93 -24.30 -1.59
N ARG A 14 -19.12 -23.60 -2.40
CA ARG A 14 -19.44 -23.36 -3.82
C ARG A 14 -19.34 -24.63 -4.66
N GLY A 15 -18.33 -25.47 -4.43
CA GLY A 15 -18.21 -26.77 -5.12
C GLY A 15 -19.36 -27.74 -4.85
N ARG A 16 -20.10 -27.55 -3.75
CA ARG A 16 -21.26 -28.39 -3.38
C ARG A 16 -22.56 -28.01 -4.10
N ARG A 17 -22.67 -26.79 -4.64
CA ARG A 17 -23.84 -26.35 -5.40
C ARG A 17 -23.82 -27.06 -6.77
N LYS A 18 -24.54 -28.18 -6.89
CA LYS A 18 -24.70 -28.98 -8.13
C LYS A 18 -25.57 -28.33 -9.23
N VAL A 19 -26.01 -27.10 -9.03
CA VAL A 19 -26.78 -26.32 -10.02
C VAL A 19 -25.78 -25.46 -10.80
N GLN A 20 -26.12 -25.08 -12.05
CA GLN A 20 -25.27 -24.25 -12.92
C GLN A 20 -24.53 -23.15 -12.12
N PRO A 21 -23.25 -22.88 -12.42
CA PRO A 21 -22.45 -21.93 -11.66
C PRO A 21 -23.13 -20.55 -11.69
N ILE A 22 -23.79 -20.20 -10.60
CA ILE A 22 -24.33 -18.86 -10.41
C ILE A 22 -23.11 -17.94 -10.29
N VAL A 23 -22.94 -17.09 -11.30
CA VAL A 23 -21.97 -15.99 -11.27
C VAL A 23 -22.31 -15.14 -10.05
N PRO A 24 -21.38 -14.94 -9.11
CA PRO A 24 -21.68 -14.17 -7.91
C PRO A 24 -21.93 -12.72 -8.30
N THR A 25 -22.91 -12.12 -7.64
CA THR A 25 -23.16 -10.68 -7.77
C THR A 25 -22.00 -9.89 -7.16
N GLU A 26 -21.85 -8.65 -7.58
CA GLU A 26 -20.82 -7.75 -7.04
C GLU A 26 -20.94 -7.56 -5.51
N GLN A 27 -22.17 -7.51 -4.99
CA GLN A 27 -22.42 -7.41 -3.56
C GLN A 27 -21.98 -8.69 -2.82
N GLU A 28 -22.22 -9.87 -3.39
CA GLU A 28 -21.76 -11.13 -2.81
C GLU A 28 -20.24 -11.22 -2.76
N VAL A 29 -19.56 -10.78 -3.83
CA VAL A 29 -18.09 -10.70 -3.88
C VAL A 29 -17.57 -9.77 -2.80
N THR A 30 -18.13 -8.55 -2.72
CA THR A 30 -17.75 -7.54 -1.72
C THR A 30 -17.93 -8.08 -0.30
N ASN A 31 -19.06 -8.73 -0.01
CA ASN A 31 -19.31 -9.36 1.30
C ASN A 31 -18.29 -10.47 1.63
N ILE A 32 -17.84 -11.22 0.63
CA ILE A 32 -16.78 -12.23 0.81
C ILE A 32 -15.45 -11.55 1.12
N LEU A 33 -15.10 -10.49 0.39
CA LEU A 33 -13.85 -9.75 0.59
C LEU A 33 -13.82 -9.04 1.95
N THR A 34 -14.90 -8.36 2.34
CA THR A 34 -15.02 -7.73 3.68
C THR A 34 -14.73 -8.74 4.80
N ARG A 35 -15.27 -9.95 4.68
CA ARG A 35 -15.04 -11.03 5.67
C ARG A 35 -13.66 -11.66 5.55
N LEU A 36 -13.10 -11.75 4.35
CA LEU A 36 -11.74 -12.24 4.12
C LEU A 36 -10.70 -11.29 4.71
N TYR A 37 -10.96 -9.99 4.72
CA TYR A 37 -10.03 -8.96 5.21
C TYR A 37 -10.38 -8.41 6.60
N ASP A 38 -11.37 -9.01 7.26
CA ASP A 38 -11.79 -8.66 8.62
C ASP A 38 -10.60 -8.75 9.60
N PRO A 39 -10.23 -7.64 10.28
CA PRO A 39 -9.16 -7.63 11.29
C PRO A 39 -9.38 -8.61 12.45
N ALA A 40 -10.60 -9.09 12.67
CA ALA A 40 -10.92 -10.08 13.71
C ALA A 40 -10.48 -11.52 13.35
N LEU A 41 -10.05 -11.78 12.10
CA LEU A 41 -9.47 -13.07 11.73
C LEU A 41 -8.12 -13.29 12.42
N SER A 42 -7.82 -14.56 12.72
CA SER A 42 -6.60 -14.93 13.43
C SER A 42 -5.39 -15.03 12.48
N GLY A 43 -4.22 -14.62 12.95
CA GLY A 43 -2.96 -14.72 12.22
C GLY A 43 -2.68 -13.53 11.29
N PRO A 44 -1.55 -13.55 10.57
CA PRO A 44 -1.25 -12.49 9.61
C PRO A 44 -2.28 -12.46 8.48
N ARG A 45 -2.55 -11.26 7.99
CA ARG A 45 -3.36 -11.03 6.79
C ARG A 45 -2.45 -10.99 5.57
N PHE A 46 -2.90 -11.53 4.45
CA PHE A 46 -2.21 -11.60 3.16
C PHE A 46 -3.13 -11.10 2.05
N PHE A 47 -2.55 -10.72 0.92
CA PHE A 47 -3.30 -10.36 -0.27
C PHE A 47 -3.75 -11.59 -1.04
N TYR A 48 -4.94 -11.52 -1.64
CA TYR A 48 -5.49 -12.56 -2.49
C TYR A 48 -5.84 -11.92 -3.82
N TYR A 49 -5.24 -12.43 -4.91
CA TYR A 49 -5.61 -11.98 -6.24
C TYR A 49 -6.95 -12.60 -6.62
N GLN A 50 -7.63 -11.96 -7.54
CA GLN A 50 -9.03 -12.17 -7.85
C GLN A 50 -9.21 -12.53 -9.33
N ASP A 51 -10.26 -13.29 -9.64
CA ASP A 51 -10.67 -13.55 -11.02
C ASP A 51 -11.37 -12.34 -11.66
N ALA A 52 -11.83 -12.51 -12.90
CA ALA A 52 -12.56 -11.47 -13.64
C ALA A 52 -13.87 -11.05 -12.95
N GLN A 53 -14.42 -11.89 -12.07
CA GLN A 53 -15.62 -11.61 -11.29
C GLN A 53 -15.29 -11.03 -9.90
N GLY A 54 -14.01 -10.82 -9.57
CA GLY A 54 -13.57 -10.31 -8.27
C GLY A 54 -13.50 -11.36 -7.16
N MET A 55 -13.72 -12.65 -7.48
CA MET A 55 -13.64 -13.69 -6.47
C MET A 55 -12.18 -13.98 -6.10
N PRO A 56 -11.83 -14.07 -4.81
CA PRO A 56 -10.47 -14.38 -4.38
C PRO A 56 -10.04 -15.77 -4.85
N ILE A 57 -8.94 -15.83 -5.60
CA ILE A 57 -8.33 -17.05 -6.13
C ILE A 57 -7.35 -17.60 -5.12
N ASP A 58 -6.18 -17.01 -4.91
CA ASP A 58 -5.15 -17.52 -3.98
C ASP A 58 -4.25 -16.38 -3.48
N ARG A 59 -3.34 -16.68 -2.53
CA ARG A 59 -2.43 -15.69 -1.98
C ARG A 59 -1.50 -15.14 -3.06
N VAL A 60 -1.28 -13.83 -2.99
CA VAL A 60 -0.29 -13.12 -3.79
C VAL A 60 1.09 -13.40 -3.24
N SER A 61 1.97 -13.87 -4.12
CA SER A 61 3.37 -14.11 -3.77
C SER A 61 4.28 -13.06 -4.40
N THR A 62 5.28 -12.62 -3.65
CA THR A 62 6.39 -11.79 -4.14
C THR A 62 7.61 -12.67 -4.36
N ARG A 63 8.40 -12.33 -5.37
CA ARG A 63 9.73 -12.91 -5.60
C ARG A 63 10.76 -11.81 -5.47
N VAL A 64 11.77 -12.04 -4.64
CA VAL A 64 12.96 -11.19 -4.53
C VAL A 64 14.15 -12.12 -4.64
N GLY A 65 15.02 -11.89 -5.62
CA GLY A 65 16.06 -12.83 -6.02
C GLY A 65 15.48 -14.24 -6.27
N SER A 66 16.01 -15.25 -5.55
CA SER A 66 15.54 -16.65 -5.64
C SER A 66 14.40 -16.99 -4.66
N GLY A 67 14.09 -16.09 -3.71
CA GLY A 67 13.10 -16.32 -2.68
C GLY A 67 11.67 -16.11 -3.16
N LYS A 68 10.73 -16.94 -2.68
CA LYS A 68 9.29 -16.72 -2.85
C LYS A 68 8.64 -16.63 -1.47
N PHE A 69 7.92 -15.55 -1.21
CA PHE A 69 7.21 -15.35 0.04
C PHE A 69 5.85 -14.67 -0.21
N PHE A 70 5.06 -14.49 0.85
CA PHE A 70 3.74 -13.87 0.80
C PHE A 70 3.77 -12.61 1.67
N PRO A 71 3.74 -11.40 1.09
CA PRO A 71 3.80 -10.17 1.88
C PRO A 71 2.55 -10.03 2.74
N ALA A 72 2.72 -9.59 3.99
CA ALA A 72 1.60 -9.39 4.90
C ALA A 72 0.91 -8.04 4.66
N LEU A 73 -0.41 -8.04 4.73
CA LEU A 73 -1.23 -6.84 4.67
C LEU A 73 -1.16 -6.11 6.03
N ILE A 74 -0.68 -4.86 5.99
CA ILE A 74 -0.70 -3.90 7.09
C ILE A 74 -1.43 -2.63 6.64
N GLU A 75 -2.16 -2.01 7.56
CA GLU A 75 -3.00 -0.84 7.27
C GLU A 75 -2.38 0.47 7.74
N SER A 76 -1.25 0.37 8.44
CA SER A 76 -0.45 1.46 8.94
C SER A 76 1.01 1.05 8.84
N ASN A 77 1.89 2.03 8.71
CA ASN A 77 3.33 1.79 8.73
C ASN A 77 3.79 1.09 10.02
N THR A 78 4.86 0.30 9.92
CA THR A 78 5.50 -0.35 11.07
C THR A 78 6.91 0.20 11.29
N PHE A 79 7.50 -0.11 12.45
CA PHE A 79 8.77 0.44 12.88
C PHE A 79 9.53 -0.58 13.74
N GLU A 80 10.84 -0.65 13.59
CA GLU A 80 11.73 -1.45 14.44
C GLU A 80 12.90 -0.60 14.94
N LYS A 81 13.15 -0.61 16.26
CA LYS A 81 14.14 0.30 16.87
C LYS A 81 15.57 -0.06 16.48
N SER A 82 15.85 -1.35 16.27
CA SER A 82 17.20 -1.83 15.97
C SER A 82 17.69 -1.35 14.61
N ASP A 83 16.78 -1.03 13.70
CA ASP A 83 17.14 -0.52 12.38
C ASP A 83 17.81 0.86 12.46
N TRP A 84 17.62 1.58 13.57
CA TRP A 84 18.06 2.97 13.74
C TRP A 84 19.19 3.16 14.77
N SER A 85 19.57 2.12 15.51
CA SER A 85 20.46 2.27 16.68
C SER A 85 21.85 2.83 16.35
N GLU A 86 22.32 2.60 15.12
CA GLU A 86 23.64 3.03 14.65
C GLU A 86 23.57 4.15 13.62
N VAL A 87 22.36 4.65 13.31
CA VAL A 87 22.15 5.69 12.30
C VAL A 87 22.44 7.06 12.94
N PRO A 88 23.39 7.85 12.41
CA PRO A 88 23.65 9.19 12.91
C PRO A 88 22.41 10.09 12.77
N LYS A 89 22.20 11.00 13.72
CA LYS A 89 21.07 11.95 13.64
C LYS A 89 21.22 12.85 12.42
N PRO A 90 20.25 12.89 11.49
CA PRO A 90 20.29 13.82 10.38
C PRO A 90 20.23 15.27 10.87
N GLY A 91 21.01 16.16 10.27
CA GLY A 91 21.11 17.56 10.70
C GLY A 91 19.80 18.34 10.62
N SER A 92 18.96 18.06 9.61
CA SER A 92 17.65 18.69 9.39
C SER A 92 16.47 17.85 9.93
N PHE A 93 16.74 16.82 10.74
CA PHE A 93 15.68 16.09 11.45
C PHE A 93 15.04 16.99 12.51
N ILE A 94 13.72 17.12 12.44
CA ILE A 94 12.94 18.03 13.28
C ILE A 94 12.33 17.35 14.51
N GLY A 95 12.36 16.01 14.56
CA GLY A 95 11.83 15.25 15.69
C GLY A 95 12.67 15.43 16.97
N GLN A 96 12.04 15.13 18.10
CA GLN A 96 12.63 15.37 19.42
C GLN A 96 13.50 14.21 19.92
N VAL A 97 13.29 12.99 19.41
CA VAL A 97 13.93 11.77 19.91
C VAL A 97 14.81 11.16 18.84
N TRP A 98 16.09 10.96 19.15
CA TRP A 98 17.03 10.23 18.30
C TRP A 98 18.03 9.40 19.13
N PRO A 99 18.32 8.13 18.78
CA PRO A 99 17.60 7.32 17.80
C PRO A 99 16.10 7.17 18.13
N PRO A 100 15.23 7.04 17.12
CA PRO A 100 13.79 6.87 17.34
C PRO A 100 13.50 5.59 18.14
N LYS A 101 12.48 5.65 19.00
CA LYS A 101 12.03 4.52 19.84
C LYS A 101 10.69 3.95 19.40
N ARG A 102 9.95 4.72 18.61
CA ARG A 102 8.63 4.40 18.06
C ARG A 102 8.45 5.12 16.73
N LEU A 103 7.45 4.69 15.96
CA LEU A 103 7.10 5.25 14.66
C LEU A 103 6.91 6.78 14.70
N ASP A 104 6.18 7.28 15.71
CA ASP A 104 5.89 8.72 15.87
C ASP A 104 7.14 9.57 16.06
N ASP A 105 8.24 9.01 16.58
CA ASP A 105 9.48 9.75 16.70
C ASP A 105 10.08 10.06 15.31
N VAL A 106 9.70 9.31 14.27
CA VAL A 106 10.22 9.44 12.90
C VAL A 106 9.28 10.26 12.01
N ILE A 107 8.01 9.85 11.93
CA ILE A 107 7.03 10.43 11.00
C ILE A 107 5.96 11.27 11.73
N GLY A 108 6.02 11.39 13.05
CA GLY A 108 4.97 12.01 13.86
C GLY A 108 5.12 13.52 14.12
N SER A 109 5.94 14.20 13.34
CA SER A 109 6.14 15.66 13.46
C SER A 109 5.96 16.39 12.12
N PRO A 110 4.79 16.26 11.45
CA PRO A 110 4.52 17.02 10.24
C PRO A 110 4.49 18.53 10.53
N ALA A 111 4.97 19.35 9.59
CA ALA A 111 4.77 20.79 9.64
C ALA A 111 3.32 21.14 9.31
N SER A 112 2.77 22.19 9.94
CA SER A 112 1.39 22.63 9.70
C SER A 112 1.14 23.17 8.29
N THR A 113 2.21 23.46 7.55
CA THR A 113 2.18 23.84 6.14
C THR A 113 2.07 22.64 5.19
N GLU A 114 2.32 21.42 5.67
CA GLU A 114 2.15 20.20 4.87
C GLU A 114 0.65 19.96 4.61
N GLN A 115 0.33 19.42 3.44
CA GLN A 115 -1.06 19.20 3.04
C GLN A 115 -1.67 18.03 3.80
N CYS A 116 -2.84 18.27 4.40
CA CYS A 116 -3.61 17.21 5.05
C CYS A 116 -4.34 16.35 4.02
N VAL A 117 -4.28 15.03 4.18
CA VAL A 117 -4.86 14.04 3.26
C VAL A 117 -6.38 14.12 3.16
N CYS A 118 -7.07 14.60 4.20
CA CYS A 118 -8.53 14.80 4.16
C CYS A 118 -8.95 16.02 3.33
N GLN A 119 -7.99 16.84 2.87
CA GLN A 119 -8.22 18.05 2.06
C GLN A 119 -9.23 19.03 2.64
N ASP A 120 -9.39 19.07 3.97
CA ASP A 120 -10.32 19.99 4.65
C ASP A 120 -9.89 21.48 4.55
N GLY A 121 -8.72 21.75 3.98
CA GLY A 121 -8.14 23.09 3.85
C GLY A 121 -7.64 23.69 5.17
N SER A 122 -7.76 22.97 6.29
CA SER A 122 -7.33 23.42 7.60
C SER A 122 -5.83 23.19 7.82
N ARG A 123 -5.16 24.22 8.36
CA ARG A 123 -3.76 24.10 8.83
C ARG A 123 -3.62 23.16 10.03
N THR A 124 -4.72 22.89 10.74
CA THR A 124 -4.80 21.99 11.89
C THR A 124 -6.08 21.16 11.74
N CYS A 125 -6.02 20.17 10.84
CA CYS A 125 -7.07 19.17 10.66
C CYS A 125 -6.99 18.17 11.84
N ASP A 126 -8.15 17.72 12.35
CA ASP A 126 -8.24 16.71 13.43
C ASP A 126 -8.54 15.31 12.87
N CYS A 127 -8.18 15.03 11.61
CA CYS A 127 -8.38 13.71 11.06
C CYS A 127 -7.42 12.69 11.72
N ASP A 128 -7.97 11.52 12.01
CA ASP A 128 -7.33 10.48 12.80
C ASP A 128 -6.77 9.38 11.88
N PRO A 129 -5.50 8.97 12.04
CA PRO A 129 -4.88 7.95 11.21
C PRO A 129 -5.60 6.60 11.25
N ALA A 130 -6.14 6.17 12.39
CA ALA A 130 -6.85 4.91 12.48
C ALA A 130 -8.19 4.97 11.72
N VAL A 131 -8.88 6.10 11.78
CA VAL A 131 -10.09 6.35 10.97
C VAL A 131 -9.74 6.37 9.48
N LEU A 132 -8.65 7.04 9.09
CA LEU A 132 -8.17 7.05 7.71
C LEU A 132 -7.88 5.62 7.22
N SER A 133 -7.07 4.85 7.92
CA SER A 133 -6.71 3.47 7.55
C SER A 133 -7.94 2.57 7.42
N ALA A 134 -8.92 2.69 8.33
CA ALA A 134 -10.17 1.93 8.26
C ALA A 134 -11.00 2.31 7.03
N ASN A 135 -11.13 3.60 6.72
CA ASN A 135 -11.84 4.09 5.54
C ASN A 135 -11.14 3.64 4.25
N LEU A 136 -9.80 3.70 4.21
CA LEU A 136 -9.02 3.24 3.06
C LEU A 136 -9.15 1.73 2.86
N ARG A 137 -9.22 0.93 3.95
CA ARG A 137 -9.54 -0.51 3.86
C ARG A 137 -10.87 -0.74 3.13
N GLU A 138 -11.94 -0.11 3.61
CA GLU A 138 -13.27 -0.27 2.99
C GLU A 138 -13.24 0.22 1.54
N LEU A 139 -12.60 1.35 1.29
CA LEU A 139 -12.48 1.91 -0.04
C LEU A 139 -11.87 0.92 -1.04
N TRP A 140 -10.74 0.28 -0.73
CA TRP A 140 -10.13 -0.66 -1.69
C TRP A 140 -10.92 -1.97 -1.83
N ILE A 141 -11.51 -2.50 -0.73
CA ILE A 141 -12.32 -3.74 -0.78
C ILE A 141 -13.51 -3.58 -1.71
N HIS A 142 -14.16 -2.41 -1.69
CA HIS A 142 -15.35 -2.14 -2.50
C HIS A 142 -15.00 -1.72 -3.93
N ASN A 143 -13.87 -1.04 -4.13
CA ASN A 143 -13.62 -0.33 -5.38
C ASN A 143 -12.45 -0.86 -6.21
N MET A 144 -11.71 -1.87 -5.73
CA MET A 144 -10.52 -2.37 -6.43
C MET A 144 -10.50 -3.89 -6.56
N THR A 145 -9.79 -4.36 -7.58
CA THR A 145 -9.52 -5.77 -7.82
C THR A 145 -8.04 -5.97 -8.05
N LEU A 146 -7.43 -6.90 -7.32
CA LEU A 146 -6.04 -7.29 -7.49
C LEU A 146 -5.97 -8.47 -8.48
N ARG A 147 -5.29 -8.32 -9.61
CA ARG A 147 -5.25 -9.32 -10.69
C ARG A 147 -3.83 -9.65 -11.10
N TRP A 148 -3.64 -10.82 -11.72
CA TRP A 148 -2.40 -11.14 -12.41
C TRP A 148 -2.34 -10.42 -13.75
N VAL A 149 -1.17 -9.88 -14.11
CA VAL A 149 -0.89 -9.02 -15.27
C VAL A 149 0.36 -9.55 -15.98
N ASP A 150 0.29 -10.81 -16.40
CA ASP A 150 1.33 -11.50 -17.18
C ASP A 150 2.75 -11.25 -16.67
N GLN A 151 3.59 -10.59 -17.46
CA GLN A 151 5.01 -10.33 -17.15
C GLN A 151 5.21 -9.20 -16.12
N ARG A 152 4.18 -8.42 -15.83
CA ARG A 152 4.19 -7.34 -14.81
C ARG A 152 3.78 -7.81 -13.42
N GLY A 153 3.50 -9.11 -13.24
CA GLY A 153 3.16 -9.68 -11.94
C GLY A 153 1.72 -9.38 -11.52
N PHE A 154 1.52 -8.78 -10.35
CA PHE A 154 0.17 -8.44 -9.86
C PHE A 154 -0.09 -6.94 -10.00
N GLY A 155 -1.28 -6.58 -10.50
CA GLY A 155 -1.72 -5.20 -10.71
C GLY A 155 -3.06 -4.92 -10.04
N LEU A 156 -3.29 -3.65 -9.68
CA LEU A 156 -4.57 -3.19 -9.17
C LEU A 156 -5.44 -2.59 -10.27
N PHE A 157 -6.73 -2.89 -10.23
CA PHE A 157 -7.71 -2.45 -11.21
C PHE A 157 -8.89 -1.79 -10.52
N ALA A 158 -9.44 -0.74 -11.13
CA ALA A 158 -10.64 -0.08 -10.66
C ALA A 158 -11.90 -0.95 -10.92
N ARG A 159 -12.74 -1.15 -9.91
CA ARG A 159 -14.06 -1.78 -10.07
C ARG A 159 -15.14 -0.80 -10.50
N MET A 160 -14.93 0.49 -10.24
CA MET A 160 -15.80 1.60 -10.63
C MET A 160 -14.94 2.80 -11.03
N SER A 161 -15.51 3.74 -11.78
CA SER A 161 -14.79 4.97 -12.15
C SER A 161 -14.55 5.88 -10.95
N ARG A 162 -13.35 6.48 -10.84
CA ARG A 162 -12.95 7.30 -9.66
C ARG A 162 -11.94 8.40 -9.99
N ASP A 163 -11.95 9.44 -9.17
CA ASP A 163 -11.11 10.64 -9.21
C ASP A 163 -10.67 11.10 -7.79
N CYS A 164 -10.20 10.17 -6.95
CA CYS A 164 -9.93 10.44 -5.54
C CYS A 164 -8.70 9.71 -4.98
N ILE A 165 -8.51 9.82 -3.66
CA ILE A 165 -7.60 8.96 -2.90
C ILE A 165 -7.94 7.48 -3.11
N LEU A 166 -6.89 6.68 -3.33
CA LEU A 166 -6.99 5.26 -3.64
C LEU A 166 -6.49 4.40 -2.47
N GLY A 167 -5.51 4.89 -1.72
CA GLY A 167 -4.96 4.19 -0.57
C GLY A 167 -3.76 4.91 0.01
N GLU A 168 -3.26 4.39 1.12
CA GLU A 168 -1.97 4.77 1.70
C GLU A 168 -0.93 3.75 1.23
N TYR A 169 0.26 4.18 0.85
CA TYR A 169 1.40 3.31 0.61
C TYR A 169 2.09 3.04 1.94
N THR A 170 1.89 1.83 2.48
CA THR A 170 2.44 1.45 3.78
C THR A 170 3.49 0.36 3.67
N GLY A 171 4.37 0.32 4.67
CA GLY A 171 5.47 -0.63 4.78
C GLY A 171 6.14 -0.54 6.15
N LYS A 172 7.36 -1.07 6.25
CA LYS A 172 8.22 -0.83 7.42
C LYS A 172 9.03 0.45 7.19
N ILE A 173 8.97 1.39 8.13
CA ILE A 173 9.80 2.59 8.09
C ILE A 173 11.22 2.24 8.52
N GLY A 174 12.18 2.44 7.62
CA GLY A 174 13.60 2.20 7.85
C GLY A 174 14.46 3.40 7.44
N PRO A 175 15.71 3.46 7.94
CA PRO A 175 16.63 4.50 7.50
C PRO A 175 16.93 4.35 6.00
N ARG A 176 17.18 5.47 5.33
CA ARG A 176 17.73 5.45 3.99
C ARG A 176 19.15 4.89 4.01
N ARG A 177 19.41 3.88 3.17
CA ARG A 177 20.71 3.23 2.99
C ARG A 177 21.03 3.28 1.50
N ASP A 178 21.89 4.21 1.12
CA ASP A 178 22.22 4.49 -0.29
C ASP A 178 22.97 3.35 -0.98
N ASP A 179 23.47 2.37 -0.21
CA ASP A 179 24.16 1.17 -0.66
C ASP A 179 23.25 -0.07 -0.78
N THR A 180 21.94 0.09 -0.56
CA THR A 180 20.99 -1.02 -0.71
C THR A 180 20.83 -1.38 -2.19
N PRO A 181 21.04 -2.65 -2.59
CA PRO A 181 20.86 -3.09 -3.97
C PRO A 181 19.47 -2.77 -4.54
N ASP A 182 19.38 -2.48 -5.84
CA ASP A 182 18.12 -2.12 -6.50
C ASP A 182 17.05 -3.23 -6.39
N ASP A 183 17.47 -4.51 -6.38
CA ASP A 183 16.57 -5.66 -6.20
C ASP A 183 15.99 -5.77 -4.77
N GLU A 184 16.62 -5.14 -3.78
CA GLU A 184 16.13 -5.03 -2.40
C GLU A 184 15.29 -3.76 -2.17
N THR A 185 15.28 -2.82 -3.13
CA THR A 185 14.55 -1.53 -3.03
C THR A 185 13.35 -1.41 -3.97
N GLU A 186 12.99 -2.47 -4.71
CA GLU A 186 11.87 -2.50 -5.69
C GLU A 186 10.55 -1.96 -5.12
N TYR A 187 10.32 -2.12 -3.81
CA TYR A 187 9.10 -1.69 -3.11
C TYR A 187 9.33 -0.53 -2.13
N HIS A 188 10.46 0.19 -2.24
CA HIS A 188 10.80 1.30 -1.36
C HIS A 188 10.23 2.62 -1.88
N VAL A 189 9.58 3.38 -1.00
CA VAL A 189 9.10 4.73 -1.29
C VAL A 189 9.61 5.71 -0.24
N GLY A 190 10.13 6.85 -0.67
CA GLY A 190 10.72 7.84 0.22
C GLY A 190 9.64 8.54 1.03
N ILE A 191 9.95 8.86 2.28
CA ILE A 191 9.10 9.69 3.15
C ILE A 191 9.98 10.66 3.94
N ALA A 192 9.61 11.94 4.00
CA ALA A 192 10.40 12.90 4.75
C ALA A 192 10.29 12.69 6.26
N ILE A 193 11.42 12.82 6.94
CA ILE A 193 11.50 12.79 8.41
C ILE A 193 12.06 14.11 8.97
N GLY A 194 12.51 15.00 8.08
CA GLY A 194 12.93 16.37 8.37
C GLY A 194 11.94 17.41 7.84
N ASN A 195 12.45 18.55 7.39
CA ASN A 195 11.65 19.55 6.70
C ASN A 195 11.38 19.07 5.26
N VAL A 196 10.11 18.87 4.90
CA VAL A 196 9.69 18.47 3.54
C VAL A 196 10.24 19.41 2.47
N ALA A 197 10.42 20.71 2.77
CA ALA A 197 10.96 21.69 1.82
C ALA A 197 12.47 21.55 1.56
N SER A 198 13.17 20.61 2.20
CA SER A 198 14.62 20.47 2.09
C SER A 198 15.09 19.31 1.20
N ASP A 199 14.22 18.41 0.72
CA ASP A 199 14.54 17.19 -0.06
C ASP A 199 15.67 16.27 0.50
N GLU A 200 16.33 16.66 1.58
CA GLU A 200 17.63 16.13 1.98
C GLU A 200 17.53 14.99 3.00
N VAL A 201 16.42 14.87 3.75
CA VAL A 201 16.30 13.86 4.81
C VAL A 201 15.02 13.05 4.67
N THR A 202 15.19 11.89 4.06
CA THR A 202 14.16 10.89 3.85
C THR A 202 14.48 9.58 4.56
N ALA A 203 13.43 8.92 5.05
CA ALA A 203 13.42 7.50 5.38
C ALA A 203 12.82 6.72 4.20
N TRP A 204 12.93 5.39 4.23
CA TRP A 204 12.23 4.52 3.28
C TRP A 204 11.02 3.86 3.95
N ILE A 205 9.92 3.82 3.21
CA ILE A 205 8.81 2.88 3.42
C ILE A 205 9.15 1.61 2.64
N ASP A 206 9.62 0.58 3.32
CA ASP A 206 9.89 -0.73 2.72
C ASP A 206 8.61 -1.57 2.69
N ALA A 207 8.00 -1.69 1.51
CA ALA A 207 6.81 -2.50 1.30
C ALA A 207 7.10 -3.94 0.82
N THR A 208 8.34 -4.42 0.92
CA THR A 208 8.78 -5.71 0.39
C THR A 208 8.07 -6.87 1.10
N CYS A 209 8.21 -6.95 2.42
CA CYS A 209 7.65 -8.05 3.24
C CYS A 209 6.24 -7.74 3.80
N THR A 210 5.90 -6.46 3.92
CA THR A 210 4.62 -6.00 4.48
C THR A 210 4.17 -4.76 3.75
N GLY A 211 2.87 -4.54 3.55
CA GLY A 211 2.39 -3.25 3.08
C GLY A 211 0.87 -3.18 2.97
N SER A 212 0.38 -2.12 2.34
CA SER A 212 -1.02 -1.99 1.96
C SER A 212 -1.23 -2.60 0.58
N VAL A 213 -2.46 -2.60 0.09
CA VAL A 213 -2.76 -3.10 -1.26
C VAL A 213 -2.06 -2.30 -2.36
N THR A 214 -1.72 -1.02 -2.11
CA THR A 214 -1.13 -0.13 -3.13
C THR A 214 0.29 -0.50 -3.52
N ARG A 215 0.96 -1.41 -2.80
CA ARG A 215 2.24 -2.00 -3.21
C ARG A 215 2.18 -2.79 -4.53
N HIS A 216 0.97 -3.04 -5.04
CA HIS A 216 0.70 -3.78 -6.27
C HIS A 216 0.24 -2.88 -7.43
N ILE A 217 0.47 -1.56 -7.33
CA ILE A 217 0.23 -0.63 -8.43
C ILE A 217 1.45 -0.69 -9.34
N ASN A 218 1.24 -1.04 -10.60
CA ASN A 218 2.31 -1.16 -11.59
C ASN A 218 2.77 0.20 -12.14
N HIS A 219 3.93 0.20 -12.78
CA HIS A 219 4.37 1.35 -13.56
C HIS A 219 3.56 1.53 -14.85
N SER A 220 3.39 2.79 -15.27
CA SER A 220 3.08 3.19 -16.64
C SER A 220 3.76 4.52 -16.98
N CYS A 221 4.32 4.65 -18.19
CA CYS A 221 4.83 5.93 -18.71
C CYS A 221 3.73 6.98 -18.93
N ASN A 222 2.46 6.55 -18.95
CA ASN A 222 1.28 7.40 -18.91
C ASN A 222 0.41 7.00 -17.72
N PRO A 223 0.82 7.38 -16.49
CA PRO A 223 0.21 6.89 -15.27
C PRO A 223 -1.17 7.48 -15.03
N LYS A 224 -2.03 6.72 -14.34
CA LYS A 224 -3.35 7.19 -13.90
C LYS A 224 -3.33 7.80 -12.50
N CYS A 225 -2.31 7.48 -11.72
CA CYS A 225 -2.18 7.83 -10.31
C CYS A 225 -0.78 8.43 -10.02
N GLY A 226 -0.65 9.08 -8.88
CA GLY A 226 0.62 9.51 -8.32
C GLY A 226 0.74 9.13 -6.84
N LEU A 227 1.98 9.04 -6.36
CA LEU A 227 2.31 8.99 -4.94
C LEU A 227 2.50 10.41 -4.44
N PHE A 228 1.87 10.74 -3.32
CA PHE A 228 1.92 12.06 -2.71
C PHE A 228 2.29 11.92 -1.24
N GLU A 229 3.22 12.75 -0.80
CA GLU A 229 3.51 12.92 0.62
C GLU A 229 2.58 13.96 1.22
N GLY A 230 2.06 13.68 2.41
CA GLY A 230 1.27 14.63 3.18
C GLY A 230 1.16 14.19 4.63
N ARG A 231 0.16 14.74 5.33
CA ARG A 231 -0.10 14.41 6.74
C ARG A 231 -1.53 13.93 6.98
N CYS A 232 -1.68 13.07 7.98
CA CYS A 232 -2.97 12.80 8.63
C CYS A 232 -2.96 13.49 10.00
N GLY A 233 -3.85 14.46 10.17
CA GLY A 233 -3.85 15.33 11.34
C GLY A 233 -2.56 16.14 11.46
N MET A 234 -2.18 16.44 12.70
CA MET A 234 -0.83 16.90 13.07
C MET A 234 0.01 15.75 13.66
N GLN A 235 -0.44 14.51 13.44
CA GLN A 235 0.05 13.35 14.17
C GLN A 235 1.04 12.52 13.37
N CYS A 236 0.91 12.48 12.04
CA CYS A 236 1.67 11.54 11.22
C CYS A 236 1.81 12.00 9.77
N ARG A 237 3.00 11.85 9.18
CA ARG A 237 3.21 11.88 7.73
C ARG A 237 2.84 10.56 7.09
N VAL A 238 2.26 10.63 5.90
CA VAL A 238 1.81 9.47 5.13
C VAL A 238 2.16 9.67 3.66
N ILE A 239 2.40 8.55 2.97
CA ILE A 239 2.40 8.53 1.50
C ILE A 239 1.06 7.97 1.06
N TYR A 240 0.33 8.72 0.23
CA TYR A 240 -0.96 8.29 -0.30
C TYR A 240 -0.95 8.26 -1.82
N VAL A 241 -1.73 7.35 -2.37
CA VAL A 241 -1.97 7.23 -3.80
C VAL A 241 -3.20 8.03 -4.15
N TRP A 242 -3.08 8.94 -5.11
CA TRP A 242 -4.17 9.76 -5.62
C TRP A 242 -4.28 9.66 -7.14
N SER A 243 -5.48 9.70 -7.69
CA SER A 243 -5.71 9.72 -9.14
C SER A 243 -5.33 11.08 -9.75
N ILE A 244 -4.49 11.09 -10.77
CA ILE A 244 -4.07 12.32 -11.48
C ILE A 244 -4.79 12.51 -12.82
N SER A 245 -5.63 11.54 -13.18
CA SER A 245 -6.50 11.55 -14.35
C SER A 245 -7.74 10.71 -14.05
N ASP A 246 -8.77 10.83 -14.88
CA ASP A 246 -9.97 9.99 -14.78
C ASP A 246 -9.59 8.51 -14.91
N ILE A 247 -10.07 7.72 -13.93
CA ILE A 247 -9.95 6.26 -13.93
C ILE A 247 -11.31 5.70 -14.31
N ALA A 248 -11.38 4.95 -15.41
CA ALA A 248 -12.58 4.24 -15.80
C ALA A 248 -12.67 2.86 -15.12
N GLN A 249 -13.89 2.34 -15.01
CA GLN A 249 -14.11 0.96 -14.56
C GLN A 249 -13.30 -0.03 -15.41
N GLY A 250 -12.55 -0.90 -14.72
CA GLY A 250 -11.73 -1.93 -15.33
C GLY A 250 -10.33 -1.47 -15.75
N GLU A 251 -10.00 -0.17 -15.65
CA GLU A 251 -8.64 0.31 -15.90
C GLU A 251 -7.67 -0.11 -14.80
N GLU A 252 -6.42 -0.36 -15.20
CA GLU A 252 -5.32 -0.61 -14.28
C GLU A 252 -4.89 0.70 -13.60
N LEU A 253 -4.74 0.65 -12.29
CA LEU A 253 -4.14 1.70 -11.50
C LEU A 253 -2.63 1.63 -11.70
N THR A 254 -2.04 2.71 -12.19
CA THR A 254 -0.61 2.80 -12.49
C THR A 254 -0.01 4.10 -12.00
N ILE A 255 1.26 4.07 -11.61
CA ILE A 255 2.08 5.22 -11.20
C ILE A 255 3.34 5.31 -12.07
N GLU A 256 4.08 6.40 -11.95
CA GLU A 256 5.43 6.51 -12.52
C GLU A 256 6.45 6.14 -11.45
N TYR A 257 7.16 5.01 -11.62
CA TYR A 257 8.23 4.57 -10.72
C TYR A 257 9.47 5.47 -10.75
N GLY A 258 9.66 6.24 -11.84
CA GLY A 258 10.83 7.06 -12.03
C GLY A 258 11.96 6.32 -12.76
N THR A 259 12.90 7.09 -13.31
CA THR A 259 13.95 6.58 -14.20
C THR A 259 14.95 5.67 -13.50
N ASP A 260 15.16 5.85 -12.19
CA ASP A 260 16.14 5.08 -11.43
C ASP A 260 15.75 3.61 -11.35
N TRP A 261 14.45 3.30 -11.28
CA TRP A 261 13.96 1.92 -11.28
C TRP A 261 14.28 1.17 -12.58
N PHE A 262 14.36 1.89 -13.71
CA PHE A 262 14.60 1.30 -15.03
C PHE A 262 16.08 1.19 -15.39
N LYS A 263 17.03 1.56 -14.50
CA LYS A 263 18.47 1.51 -14.82
C LYS A 263 18.95 0.13 -15.24
N ASP A 264 18.42 -0.91 -14.60
CA ASP A 264 18.75 -2.32 -14.86
C ASP A 264 17.60 -3.10 -15.52
N VAL A 265 16.58 -2.40 -16.03
CA VAL A 265 15.44 -3.01 -16.73
C VAL A 265 15.46 -2.62 -18.20
N ASP A 266 15.71 -3.60 -19.06
CA ASP A 266 15.92 -3.37 -20.49
C ASP A 266 14.70 -2.78 -21.22
N VAL A 267 13.47 -3.08 -20.77
CA VAL A 267 12.23 -2.67 -21.46
C VAL A 267 11.10 -2.40 -20.46
N CYS A 268 10.47 -1.23 -20.59
CA CYS A 268 9.19 -0.94 -19.94
C CYS A 268 8.04 -1.68 -20.63
N LEU A 269 7.16 -2.32 -19.84
CA LEU A 269 6.06 -3.17 -20.32
C LEU A 269 4.67 -2.52 -20.19
N CYS A 270 4.59 -1.18 -20.08
CA CYS A 270 3.34 -0.46 -19.91
C CYS A 270 2.40 -0.51 -21.12
#